data_AF-A0A846NF88-F1
#
_entry.id   AF-A0A846NF88-F1
#
_cell.length_a   1.000
_cell.length_b   1.000
_cell.length_c   1.000
_cell.angle_alpha   90.00
_cell.angle_beta   90.00
_cell.angle_gamma   90.00
#
_symmetry.space_group_name_H-M   'P 1'
#
loop_
_entity.id
_entity.type
_entity.pdbx_description
1 polymer ?
#
loop_
_entity_poly.entity_id
_entity_poly.type
_entity_poly.pdbx_seq_one_letter_code
_entity_poly.pdbx_strand_id
1 'polypeptide(L)'
;CLYLRSLTLSEKFRLQELLERYDWNLFETMPQVFSFDELAEARKEVAQVEIDPALAGYVNLLVRDFQACIRGKEESEVKPPALCEGCHFIRDICGRIKEPLSERATVALMRLAKATKWLYGKCEFEDILRMALWVLPHRLTLVRTRNILNDLRDLLERERVKVADRDIRRQWPLLNELIKDFNRSIYRLARDAAVEDVAFAEELTKLEGRWVQEGILKQDETLSVQMGWRQPGYRG
;
A
#
# COMPACT_ATOMS: atom_id res chain seq x y z
N CYS A 1 -8.97 12.94 1.44
CA CYS A 1 -8.86 14.31 0.90
C CYS A 1 -10.11 14.66 0.10
N LEU A 2 -10.83 15.71 0.49
CA LEU A 2 -11.71 16.43 -0.44
C LEU A 2 -10.78 17.12 -1.45
N TYR A 3 -10.78 16.66 -2.70
CA TYR A 3 -9.96 17.29 -3.73
C TYR A 3 -10.70 18.54 -4.19
N LEU A 4 -10.21 19.70 -3.76
CA LEU A 4 -10.82 20.98 -4.09
C LEU A 4 -10.49 21.30 -5.55
N ARG A 5 -11.47 21.12 -6.43
CA ARG A 5 -11.40 21.71 -7.78
C ARG A 5 -11.50 23.22 -7.61
N SER A 6 -10.63 23.95 -8.32
CA SER A 6 -10.83 25.39 -8.47
C SER A 6 -12.22 25.66 -9.04
N LEU A 7 -12.95 26.55 -8.39
CA LEU A 7 -14.25 27.00 -8.88
C LEU A 7 -14.05 27.77 -10.19
N THR A 8 -14.90 27.48 -11.17
CA THR A 8 -15.07 28.31 -12.37
C THR A 8 -15.59 29.69 -11.99
N LEU A 9 -15.49 30.67 -12.88
CA LEU A 9 -15.94 32.03 -12.59
C LEU A 9 -17.43 32.08 -12.19
N SER A 10 -18.30 31.32 -12.88
CA SER A 10 -19.72 31.25 -12.55
C SER A 10 -20.00 30.55 -11.22
N GLU A 11 -19.15 29.60 -10.81
CA GLU A 11 -19.23 28.96 -9.49
C GLU A 11 -18.74 29.90 -8.38
N LYS A 12 -17.75 30.76 -8.66
CA LYS A 12 -17.31 31.79 -7.72
C LYS A 12 -18.40 32.81 -7.46
N PHE A 13 -19.12 33.28 -8.49
CA PHE A 13 -20.26 34.17 -8.28
C PHE A 13 -21.39 33.49 -7.51
N ARG A 14 -21.70 32.23 -7.80
CA ARG A 14 -22.67 31.45 -7.00
C ARG A 14 -22.25 31.29 -5.54
N LEU A 15 -20.96 31.06 -5.28
CA LEU A 15 -20.42 31.03 -3.93
C LEU A 15 -20.53 32.41 -3.25
N GLN A 16 -20.26 33.49 -3.98
CA GLN A 16 -20.38 34.86 -3.45
C GLN A 16 -21.83 35.18 -3.07
N GLU A 17 -22.81 34.91 -3.94
CA GLU A 17 -24.23 35.09 -3.63
C GLU A 17 -24.67 34.27 -2.41
N LEU A 18 -24.13 33.05 -2.27
CA LEU A 18 -24.39 32.21 -1.11
C LEU A 18 -23.79 32.81 0.16
N LEU A 19 -22.54 33.29 0.11
CA LEU A 19 -21.88 33.91 1.25
C LEU A 19 -22.60 35.21 1.65
N GLU A 20 -22.98 36.06 0.70
CA GLU A 20 -23.75 37.29 0.96
C GLU A 20 -25.10 36.99 1.63
N ARG A 21 -25.80 35.93 1.20
CA ARG A 21 -27.06 35.49 1.82
C ARG A 21 -26.91 35.15 3.32
N TYR A 22 -25.74 34.66 3.71
CA TYR A 22 -25.43 34.27 5.08
C TYR A 22 -24.46 35.24 5.77
N ASP A 23 -24.39 36.49 5.30
CA ASP A 23 -23.53 37.55 5.86
C ASP A 23 -22.06 37.12 6.02
N TRP A 24 -21.55 36.43 5.01
CA TRP A 24 -20.21 35.81 4.98
C TRP A 24 -19.94 34.80 6.10
N ASN A 25 -20.96 34.43 6.87
CA ASN A 25 -20.87 33.55 8.02
C ASN A 25 -21.63 32.24 7.79
N LEU A 26 -21.39 31.62 6.63
CA LEU A 26 -22.02 30.34 6.27
C LEU A 26 -21.77 29.26 7.33
N PHE A 27 -20.59 29.25 7.97
CA PHE A 27 -20.20 28.22 8.94
C PHE A 27 -21.12 28.18 10.17
N GLU A 28 -21.42 29.32 10.79
CA GLU A 28 -22.28 29.40 11.98
C GLU A 28 -23.74 29.01 11.69
N THR A 29 -24.14 29.05 10.41
CA THR A 29 -25.49 28.65 9.98
C THR A 29 -25.60 27.14 9.69
N MET A 30 -24.48 26.42 9.63
CA MET A 30 -24.51 24.98 9.40
C MET A 30 -24.94 24.26 10.68
N PRO A 31 -25.92 23.35 10.61
CA PRO A 31 -26.33 22.59 11.78
C PRO A 31 -25.16 21.73 12.28
N GLN A 32 -24.87 21.82 13.57
CA GLN A 32 -23.94 20.90 14.20
C GLN A 32 -24.60 19.51 14.28
N VAL A 33 -24.12 18.59 13.46
CA VAL A 33 -24.68 17.23 13.38
C VAL A 33 -24.21 16.34 14.54
N PHE A 34 -23.03 16.63 15.09
CA PHE A 34 -22.45 15.92 16.23
C PHE A 34 -21.86 16.91 17.24
N SER A 35 -22.16 16.70 18.52
CA SER A 35 -21.44 17.30 19.65
C SER A 35 -20.03 16.72 19.79
N PHE A 36 -19.17 17.42 20.53
CA PHE A 36 -17.82 16.92 20.81
C PHE A 36 -17.82 15.61 21.60
N ASP A 37 -18.79 15.44 22.51
CA ASP A 37 -18.93 14.21 23.30
C ASP A 37 -19.37 13.03 22.45
N GLU A 38 -20.34 13.23 21.54
CA GLU A 38 -20.75 12.19 20.59
C GLU A 38 -19.61 11.81 19.63
N LEU A 39 -18.80 12.79 19.17
CA LEU A 39 -17.60 12.50 18.38
C LEU A 39 -16.56 11.70 19.16
N ALA A 40 -16.38 12.02 20.45
CA ALA A 40 -15.46 11.31 21.32
C ALA A 40 -15.92 9.86 21.55
N GLU A 41 -17.22 9.65 21.76
CA GLU A 41 -17.79 8.33 21.96
C GLU A 41 -17.73 7.48 20.69
N ALA A 42 -18.11 8.04 19.53
CA ALA A 42 -17.97 7.36 18.25
C ALA A 42 -16.52 6.92 17.97
N ARG A 43 -15.51 7.73 18.35
CA ARG A 43 -14.10 7.33 18.21
C ARG A 43 -13.72 6.16 19.12
N LYS A 44 -14.27 6.07 20.33
CA LYS A 44 -14.05 4.93 21.24
C LYS A 44 -14.67 3.66 20.67
N GLU A 45 -15.91 3.75 20.19
CA GLU A 45 -16.62 2.62 19.57
C GLU A 45 -15.86 2.11 18.34
N VAL A 46 -15.46 3.01 17.43
CA VAL A 46 -14.67 2.66 16.24
C VAL A 46 -13.35 1.99 16.62
N ALA A 47 -12.69 2.43 17.71
CA ALA A 47 -11.42 1.82 18.14
C ALA A 47 -11.58 0.34 18.53
N GLN A 48 -12.74 -0.03 19.10
CA GLN A 48 -13.06 -1.38 19.55
C GLN A 48 -13.49 -2.33 18.42
N VAL A 49 -13.81 -1.81 17.23
CA VAL A 49 -14.20 -2.64 16.08
C VAL A 49 -13.07 -3.59 15.70
N GLU A 50 -13.40 -4.88 15.65
CA GLU A 50 -12.51 -5.91 15.13
C GLU A 50 -12.56 -5.96 13.59
N ILE A 51 -11.42 -6.15 12.97
CA ILE A 51 -11.28 -6.27 11.52
C ILE A 51 -10.86 -7.69 11.19
N ASP A 52 -11.43 -8.24 10.11
CA ASP A 52 -11.06 -9.54 9.59
C ASP A 52 -9.54 -9.60 9.34
N PRO A 53 -8.83 -10.63 9.85
CA PRO A 53 -7.41 -10.82 9.60
C PRO A 53 -7.03 -10.77 8.12
N ALA A 54 -7.88 -11.26 7.22
CA ALA A 54 -7.66 -11.19 5.77
C ALA A 54 -7.66 -9.74 5.28
N LEU A 55 -8.61 -8.92 5.76
CA LEU A 55 -8.68 -7.50 5.41
C LEU A 55 -7.49 -6.72 5.96
N ALA A 56 -7.06 -7.04 7.19
CA ALA A 56 -5.83 -6.49 7.75
C ALA A 56 -4.60 -6.90 6.93
N GLY A 57 -4.55 -8.15 6.45
CA GLY A 57 -3.54 -8.64 5.53
C GLY A 57 -3.49 -7.83 4.23
N TYR A 58 -4.64 -7.58 3.60
CA TYR A 58 -4.71 -6.76 2.40
C TYR A 58 -4.25 -5.31 2.62
N VAL A 59 -4.54 -4.70 3.77
CA VAL A 59 -4.05 -3.35 4.09
C VAL A 59 -2.52 -3.34 4.18
N ASN A 60 -1.93 -4.31 4.89
CA ASN A 60 -0.48 -4.41 5.01
C ASN A 60 0.18 -4.68 3.65
N LEU A 61 -0.40 -5.57 2.85
CA LEU A 61 0.11 -5.91 1.53
C LEU A 61 0.08 -4.70 0.58
N LEU A 62 -1.06 -4.00 0.52
CA LEU A 62 -1.21 -2.77 -0.26
C LEU A 62 -0.13 -1.74 0.14
N VAL A 63 0.09 -1.51 1.44
CA VAL A 63 1.13 -0.56 1.87
C VAL A 63 2.52 -1.08 1.50
N ARG A 64 2.78 -2.38 1.67
CA ARG A 64 4.07 -2.99 1.34
C ARG A 64 4.39 -2.92 -0.14
N ASP A 65 3.44 -3.13 -1.05
CA ASP A 65 3.69 -3.02 -2.50
C ASP A 65 4.12 -1.62 -2.94
N PHE A 66 3.66 -0.60 -2.23
CA PHE A 66 4.07 0.78 -2.46
C PHE A 66 5.41 1.14 -1.79
N GLN A 67 5.92 0.30 -0.89
CA GLN A 67 7.21 0.45 -0.20
C GLN A 67 8.32 -0.42 -0.80
N ALA A 68 8.00 -1.66 -1.16
CA ALA A 68 8.92 -2.74 -1.44
C ALA A 68 9.97 -2.34 -2.47
N CYS A 69 11.23 -2.64 -2.17
CA CYS A 69 12.32 -2.36 -3.09
C CYS A 69 13.54 -3.21 -2.77
N ILE A 70 13.88 -4.12 -3.69
CA ILE A 70 15.10 -4.94 -3.62
C ILE A 70 16.41 -4.13 -3.69
N ARG A 71 16.35 -2.85 -4.07
CA ARG A 71 17.51 -1.95 -4.16
C ARG A 71 17.58 -0.96 -2.99
N GLY A 72 16.77 -1.13 -1.95
CA GLY A 72 16.82 -0.29 -0.75
C GLY A 72 16.51 1.18 -1.04
N LYS A 73 15.41 1.47 -1.75
CA LYS A 73 15.04 2.83 -2.17
C LYS A 73 14.96 3.85 -1.02
N GLU A 74 14.55 3.41 0.16
CA GLU A 74 14.42 4.29 1.33
C GLU A 74 15.79 4.84 1.75
N GLU A 75 16.79 3.96 1.83
CA GLU A 75 18.17 4.28 2.27
C GLU A 75 19.08 4.78 1.14
N SER A 76 18.69 4.58 -0.12
CA SER A 76 19.52 4.97 -1.26
C SER A 76 19.55 6.49 -1.48
N GLU A 77 20.74 7.06 -1.65
CA GLU A 77 20.93 8.44 -2.10
C GLU A 77 20.44 8.65 -3.54
N VAL A 78 20.56 7.61 -4.37
CA VAL A 78 20.07 7.61 -5.75
C VAL A 78 18.58 7.25 -5.73
N LYS A 79 17.72 8.14 -6.21
CA LYS A 79 16.28 7.91 -6.30
C LYS A 79 15.86 7.44 -7.70
N PRO A 80 14.70 6.77 -7.84
CA PRO A 80 14.12 6.48 -9.15
C PRO A 80 13.94 7.77 -10.00
N PRO A 81 14.12 7.72 -11.33
CA PRO A 81 14.24 6.50 -12.15
C PRO A 81 15.64 5.88 -12.19
N ALA A 82 16.70 6.62 -11.88
CA ALA A 82 18.09 6.15 -11.99
C ALA A 82 18.33 4.89 -11.12
N LEU A 83 17.79 4.86 -9.90
CA LEU A 83 17.87 3.69 -9.03
C LEU A 83 17.28 2.42 -9.67
N CYS A 84 16.29 2.57 -10.56
CA CYS A 84 15.56 1.45 -11.14
C CYS A 84 16.11 1.00 -12.50
N GLU A 85 17.17 1.61 -13.03
CA GLU A 85 17.78 1.22 -14.30
C GLU A 85 18.32 -0.22 -14.24
N GLY A 86 17.90 -1.06 -15.19
CA GLY A 86 18.23 -2.49 -15.20
C GLY A 86 17.63 -3.29 -14.03
N CYS A 87 16.65 -2.74 -13.29
CA CYS A 87 15.95 -3.48 -12.25
C CYS A 87 14.93 -4.43 -12.87
N HIS A 88 14.91 -5.69 -12.40
CA HIS A 88 13.93 -6.69 -12.84
C HIS A 88 12.48 -6.22 -12.62
N PHE A 89 12.20 -5.62 -11.46
CA PHE A 89 10.86 -5.14 -11.09
C PHE A 89 10.54 -3.71 -11.55
N ILE A 90 11.23 -3.17 -12.56
CA ILE A 90 10.98 -1.80 -13.06
C ILE A 90 9.51 -1.56 -13.46
N ARG A 91 8.78 -2.61 -13.83
CA ARG A 91 7.37 -2.54 -14.22
C ARG A 91 6.38 -2.70 -13.07
N ASP A 92 6.83 -3.14 -11.90
CA ASP A 92 6.01 -3.29 -10.70
C ASP A 92 5.64 -1.91 -10.12
N ILE A 93 4.72 -1.87 -9.17
CA ILE A 93 4.23 -0.64 -8.51
C ILE A 93 5.40 0.16 -7.95
N CYS A 94 6.37 -0.51 -7.32
CA CYS A 94 7.54 0.14 -6.74
C CYS A 94 8.33 0.99 -7.76
N GLY A 95 8.39 0.62 -9.04
CA GLY A 95 9.08 1.41 -10.08
C GLY A 95 8.43 2.77 -10.37
N ARG A 96 7.18 2.97 -9.92
CA ARG A 96 6.41 4.21 -10.08
C ARG A 96 6.47 5.13 -8.86
N ILE A 97 7.01 4.64 -7.75
CA ILE A 97 7.07 5.38 -6.49
C ILE A 97 8.49 5.93 -6.28
N LYS A 98 8.62 7.25 -6.14
CA LYS A 98 9.88 7.94 -5.81
C LYS A 98 10.12 7.94 -4.30
N GLU A 99 9.13 8.36 -3.53
CA GLU A 99 9.15 8.35 -2.06
C GLU A 99 8.00 7.45 -1.59
N PRO A 100 8.30 6.34 -0.90
CA PRO A 100 7.31 5.35 -0.50
C PRO A 100 6.44 5.79 0.67
N LEU A 101 5.41 4.98 0.95
CA LEU A 101 4.56 5.15 2.11
C LEU A 101 5.31 4.86 3.40
N SER A 102 4.92 5.51 4.48
CA SER A 102 5.28 5.09 5.84
C SER A 102 4.19 4.21 6.45
N GLU A 103 4.49 3.52 7.55
CA GLU A 103 3.52 2.74 8.35
C GLU A 103 2.31 3.56 8.84
N ARG A 104 2.42 4.89 8.84
CA ARG A 104 1.28 5.76 9.13
C ARG A 104 0.15 5.61 8.10
N ALA A 105 0.43 5.12 6.89
CA ALA A 105 -0.58 4.79 5.89
C ALA A 105 -1.40 3.57 6.34
N THR A 106 -0.75 2.52 6.83
CA THR A 106 -1.38 1.33 7.44
C THR A 106 -2.33 1.73 8.55
N VAL A 107 -1.85 2.55 9.50
CA VAL A 107 -2.69 3.03 10.62
C VAL A 107 -3.90 3.83 10.13
N ALA A 108 -3.72 4.69 9.14
CA ALA A 108 -4.82 5.49 8.59
C ALA A 108 -5.86 4.60 7.89
N LEU A 109 -5.43 3.67 7.05
CA LEU A 109 -6.31 2.72 6.36
C LEU A 109 -7.05 1.80 7.33
N MET A 110 -6.38 1.27 8.35
CA MET A 110 -7.01 0.44 9.37
C MET A 110 -8.08 1.21 10.16
N ARG A 111 -7.81 2.46 10.53
CA ARG A 111 -8.80 3.31 11.21
C ARG A 111 -10.02 3.59 10.33
N LEU A 112 -9.80 3.87 9.04
CA LEU A 112 -10.89 4.07 8.10
C LEU A 112 -11.67 2.77 7.86
N ALA A 113 -11.01 1.61 7.79
CA ALA A 113 -11.67 0.30 7.68
C ALA A 113 -12.57 0.02 8.89
N LYS A 114 -12.07 0.26 10.10
CA LYS A 114 -12.86 0.19 11.35
C LYS A 114 -14.06 1.13 11.32
N ALA A 115 -13.85 2.38 10.91
CA ALA A 115 -14.93 3.37 10.82
C ALA A 115 -16.00 2.97 9.79
N THR A 116 -15.59 2.47 8.62
CA THR A 116 -16.48 1.96 7.58
C THR A 116 -17.30 0.77 8.09
N LYS A 117 -16.65 -0.19 8.75
CA LYS A 117 -17.34 -1.35 9.33
C LYS A 117 -18.29 -0.95 10.46
N TRP A 118 -17.92 0.01 11.30
CA TRP A 118 -18.82 0.55 12.33
C TRP A 118 -20.06 1.22 11.72
N LEU A 119 -19.84 2.07 10.71
CA LEU A 119 -20.91 2.88 10.11
C LEU A 119 -21.86 2.06 9.22
N TYR A 120 -21.34 1.09 8.49
CA TYR A 120 -22.10 0.34 7.46
C TYR A 120 -22.27 -1.15 7.78
N GLY A 121 -21.73 -1.63 8.90
CA GLY A 121 -21.74 -3.04 9.30
C GLY A 121 -20.76 -3.93 8.54
N LYS A 122 -20.12 -3.44 7.47
CA LYS A 122 -19.19 -4.20 6.63
C LYS A 122 -18.08 -3.34 6.06
N CYS A 123 -16.97 -3.98 5.71
CA CYS A 123 -15.86 -3.38 4.97
C CYS A 123 -15.19 -4.48 4.15
N GLU A 124 -15.11 -4.27 2.84
CA GLU A 124 -14.54 -5.18 1.84
C GLU A 124 -13.22 -4.60 1.28
N PHE A 125 -12.46 -5.38 0.51
CA PHE A 125 -11.17 -4.95 -0.05
C PHE A 125 -11.31 -3.72 -0.96
N GLU A 126 -12.40 -3.66 -1.74
CA GLU A 126 -12.75 -2.57 -2.62
C GLU A 126 -12.97 -1.26 -1.85
N ASP A 127 -13.46 -1.35 -0.61
CA ASP A 127 -13.56 -0.20 0.28
C ASP A 127 -12.17 0.34 0.63
N ILE A 128 -11.20 -0.54 0.90
CA ILE A 128 -9.81 -0.18 1.19
C ILE A 128 -9.18 0.55 0.00
N LEU A 129 -9.37 0.03 -1.22
CA LEU A 129 -8.86 0.69 -2.44
C LEU A 129 -9.46 2.09 -2.62
N ARG A 130 -10.77 2.27 -2.35
CA ARG A 130 -11.41 3.60 -2.39
C ARG A 130 -10.85 4.53 -1.32
N MET A 131 -10.67 4.04 -0.10
CA MET A 131 -10.10 4.79 1.02
C MET A 131 -8.62 5.15 0.79
N ALA A 132 -7.88 4.33 0.05
CA ALA A 132 -6.50 4.59 -0.33
C ALA A 132 -6.38 5.91 -1.11
N LEU A 133 -7.35 6.25 -1.97
CA LEU A 133 -7.37 7.55 -2.66
C LEU A 133 -7.51 8.75 -1.71
N TRP A 134 -7.95 8.54 -0.47
CA TRP A 134 -7.99 9.60 0.54
C TRP A 134 -6.69 9.71 1.34
N VAL A 135 -5.93 8.61 1.43
CA VAL A 135 -4.74 8.46 2.28
C VAL A 135 -3.44 8.66 1.48
N LEU A 136 -3.31 8.02 0.32
CA LEU A 136 -2.07 7.95 -0.44
C LEU A 136 -1.59 9.29 -1.06
N PRO A 137 -2.45 10.17 -1.62
CA PRO A 137 -1.98 11.32 -2.41
C PRO A 137 -1.04 12.29 -1.68
N HIS A 138 -1.09 12.33 -0.36
CA HIS A 138 -0.29 13.23 0.48
C HIS A 138 0.78 12.49 1.29
N ARG A 139 1.03 11.21 0.98
CA ARG A 139 1.93 10.32 1.74
C ARG A 139 2.98 9.62 0.89
N LEU A 140 2.93 9.83 -0.42
CA LEU A 140 3.90 9.28 -1.36
C LEU A 140 4.22 10.32 -2.44
N THR A 141 5.36 10.13 -3.08
CA THR A 141 5.73 10.89 -4.27
C THR A 141 5.90 9.93 -5.44
N LEU A 142 5.25 10.19 -6.57
CA LEU A 142 5.42 9.40 -7.79
C LEU A 142 6.67 9.82 -8.56
N VAL A 143 7.26 8.90 -9.34
CA VAL A 143 8.39 9.19 -10.22
C VAL A 143 8.01 10.16 -11.33
N ARG A 144 6.78 10.02 -11.85
CA ARG A 144 6.17 10.93 -12.82
C ARG A 144 4.72 11.14 -12.43
N THR A 145 4.29 12.40 -12.37
CA THR A 145 2.92 12.77 -12.03
C THR A 145 2.35 13.58 -13.19
N ARG A 146 1.28 13.08 -13.80
CA ARG A 146 0.45 13.83 -14.77
C ARG A 146 -0.77 14.38 -14.07
N ASN A 147 -1.47 13.49 -13.37
CA ASN A 147 -2.61 13.80 -12.54
C ASN A 147 -2.60 12.80 -11.39
N ILE A 148 -2.24 13.26 -10.19
CA ILE A 148 -2.00 12.39 -9.04
C ILE A 148 -3.16 11.42 -8.75
N LEU A 149 -4.42 11.85 -8.93
CA LEU A 149 -5.56 10.98 -8.67
C LEU A 149 -5.73 9.90 -9.72
N ASN A 150 -5.61 10.25 -11.00
CA ASN A 150 -5.71 9.28 -12.07
C ASN A 150 -4.51 8.32 -12.03
N ASP A 151 -3.31 8.85 -11.82
CA ASP A 151 -2.09 8.04 -11.67
C ASP A 151 -2.22 7.06 -10.48
N LEU A 152 -2.79 7.49 -9.35
CA LEU A 152 -3.04 6.60 -8.21
C LEU A 152 -4.16 5.59 -8.46
N ARG A 153 -5.23 5.96 -9.16
CA ARG A 153 -6.28 5.01 -9.56
C ARG A 153 -5.70 3.90 -10.42
N ASP A 154 -4.85 4.25 -11.38
CA ASP A 154 -4.17 3.27 -12.24
C ASP A 154 -3.26 2.35 -11.42
N LEU A 155 -2.57 2.86 -10.40
CA LEU A 155 -1.75 2.04 -9.51
C LEU A 155 -2.58 1.12 -8.61
N LEU A 156 -3.70 1.61 -8.07
CA LEU A 156 -4.60 0.80 -7.26
C LEU A 156 -5.31 -0.28 -8.07
N GLU A 157 -5.62 -0.01 -9.35
CA GLU A 157 -6.15 -1.02 -10.25
C GLU A 157 -5.12 -2.11 -10.57
N ARG A 158 -3.84 -1.73 -10.74
CA ARG A 158 -2.75 -2.71 -10.85
C ARG A 158 -2.62 -3.55 -9.59
N GLU A 159 -2.75 -2.94 -8.42
CA GLU A 159 -2.72 -3.67 -7.14
C GLU A 159 -3.88 -4.67 -7.05
N ARG A 160 -5.09 -4.26 -7.45
CA ARG A 160 -6.25 -5.16 -7.51
C ARG A 160 -5.97 -6.39 -8.39
N VAL A 161 -5.40 -6.18 -9.57
CA VAL A 161 -5.00 -7.28 -10.48
C VAL A 161 -3.90 -8.14 -9.87
N LYS A 162 -2.91 -7.51 -9.23
CA LYS A 162 -1.78 -8.20 -8.58
C LYS A 162 -2.26 -9.10 -7.44
N VAL A 163 -3.16 -8.62 -6.58
CA VAL A 163 -3.78 -9.42 -5.51
C VAL A 163 -4.52 -10.63 -6.08
N ALA A 164 -5.30 -10.45 -7.15
CA ALA A 164 -5.99 -11.58 -7.79
C ALA A 164 -5.01 -12.62 -8.37
N ASP A 165 -3.90 -12.18 -8.97
CA ASP A 165 -2.84 -13.07 -9.47
C ASP A 165 -2.16 -13.84 -8.33
N ARG A 166 -1.92 -13.20 -7.18
CA ARG A 166 -1.37 -13.87 -5.99
C ARG A 166 -2.24 -15.02 -5.50
N ASP A 167 -3.55 -14.82 -5.49
CA ASP A 167 -4.51 -15.83 -5.08
C ASP A 167 -4.53 -17.01 -6.06
N ILE A 168 -4.54 -16.74 -7.37
CA ILE A 168 -4.47 -17.77 -8.43
C ILE A 168 -3.18 -18.58 -8.33
N ARG A 169 -2.04 -17.92 -8.10
CA ARG A 169 -0.73 -18.56 -7.96
C ARG A 169 -0.50 -19.19 -6.58
N ARG A 170 -1.44 -19.01 -5.64
CA ARG A 170 -1.34 -19.49 -4.26
C ARG A 170 -0.05 -19.06 -3.57
N GLN A 171 0.40 -17.82 -3.80
CA GLN A 171 1.68 -17.33 -3.30
C GLN A 171 1.79 -17.46 -1.76
N TRP A 172 0.79 -16.96 -1.03
CA TRP A 172 0.79 -17.03 0.45
C TRP A 172 0.70 -18.46 0.99
N PRO A 173 -0.15 -19.36 0.45
CA PRO A 173 -0.06 -20.79 0.78
C PRO A 173 1.34 -21.39 0.58
N LEU A 174 2.02 -21.09 -0.54
CA LEU A 174 3.38 -21.58 -0.78
C LEU A 174 4.34 -21.08 0.31
N LEU A 175 4.28 -19.79 0.65
CA LEU A 175 5.11 -19.21 1.69
C LEU A 175 4.82 -19.81 3.07
N ASN A 176 3.54 -20.00 3.41
CA ASN A 176 3.13 -20.61 4.67
C ASN A 176 3.65 -22.05 4.83
N GLU A 177 3.65 -22.84 3.76
CA GLU A 177 4.24 -24.18 3.79
C GLU A 177 5.77 -24.12 3.97
N LEU A 178 6.43 -23.21 3.26
CA LEU A 178 7.89 -23.00 3.39
C LEU A 178 8.32 -22.44 4.75
N ILE A 179 7.48 -21.66 5.42
CA ILE A 179 7.77 -21.18 6.78
C ILE A 179 7.82 -22.36 7.76
N LYS A 180 6.94 -23.36 7.59
CA LYS A 180 6.87 -24.54 8.46
C LYS A 180 8.05 -25.47 8.27
N ASP A 181 8.34 -25.83 7.02
CA ASP A 181 9.44 -26.73 6.68
C ASP A 181 9.95 -26.49 5.26
N PHE A 182 11.26 -26.67 5.05
CA PHE A 182 11.84 -26.50 3.73
C PHE A 182 11.48 -27.69 2.83
N ASN A 183 10.76 -27.38 1.75
CA ASN A 183 10.48 -28.37 0.71
C ASN A 183 10.99 -27.88 -0.65
N ARG A 184 11.85 -28.68 -1.29
CA ARG A 184 12.51 -28.31 -2.55
C ARG A 184 11.55 -28.10 -3.72
N SER A 185 10.44 -28.86 -3.82
CA SER A 185 9.48 -28.69 -4.91
C SER A 185 8.62 -27.45 -4.72
N ILE A 186 8.16 -27.21 -3.49
CA ILE A 186 7.42 -25.99 -3.12
C ILE A 186 8.30 -24.75 -3.31
N TYR A 187 9.57 -24.84 -2.91
CA TYR A 187 10.54 -23.76 -3.08
C TYR A 187 10.75 -23.39 -4.55
N ARG A 188 10.84 -24.38 -5.46
CA ARG A 188 10.91 -24.09 -6.91
C ARG A 188 9.69 -23.31 -7.40
N LEU A 189 8.48 -23.73 -7.02
CA LEU A 189 7.25 -23.02 -7.37
C LEU A 189 7.22 -21.60 -6.79
N ALA A 190 7.64 -21.44 -5.54
CA ALA A 190 7.72 -20.13 -4.90
C ALA A 190 8.72 -19.21 -5.60
N ARG A 191 9.88 -19.73 -6.01
CA ARG A 191 10.85 -18.95 -6.80
C ARG A 191 10.27 -18.47 -8.11
N ASP A 192 9.60 -19.34 -8.85
CA ASP A 192 9.00 -18.98 -10.14
C ASP A 192 7.94 -17.88 -9.96
N ALA A 193 7.17 -17.92 -8.86
CA ALA A 193 6.23 -16.85 -8.52
C ALA A 193 6.94 -15.55 -8.10
N ALA A 194 8.04 -15.65 -7.34
CA ALA A 194 8.80 -14.50 -6.84
C ALA A 194 9.44 -13.65 -7.93
N VAL A 195 9.72 -14.22 -9.11
CA VAL A 195 10.23 -13.46 -10.26
C VAL A 195 9.28 -12.34 -10.69
N GLU A 196 7.97 -12.48 -10.44
CA GLU A 196 6.95 -11.51 -10.90
C GLU A 196 6.42 -10.61 -9.78
N ASP A 197 6.80 -10.85 -8.52
CA ASP A 197 6.28 -10.10 -7.37
C ASP A 197 7.39 -9.71 -6.39
N VAL A 198 7.69 -8.42 -6.34
CA VAL A 198 8.74 -7.88 -5.46
C VAL A 198 8.49 -8.13 -3.97
N ALA A 199 7.23 -8.06 -3.51
CA ALA A 199 6.90 -8.23 -2.09
C ALA A 199 7.04 -9.70 -1.69
N PHE A 200 6.57 -10.60 -2.56
CA PHE A 200 6.74 -12.04 -2.36
C PHE A 200 8.22 -12.45 -2.37
N ALA A 201 8.98 -11.90 -3.31
CA ALA A 201 10.40 -12.20 -3.45
C ALA A 201 11.24 -11.73 -2.26
N GLU A 202 10.87 -10.59 -1.67
CA GLU A 202 11.48 -10.11 -0.44
C GLU A 202 11.30 -11.10 0.71
N GLU A 203 10.08 -11.60 0.93
CA GLU A 203 9.82 -12.59 1.98
C GLU A 203 10.53 -13.92 1.70
N LEU A 204 10.54 -14.37 0.44
CA LEU A 204 11.26 -15.59 0.07
C LEU A 204 12.77 -15.45 0.33
N THR A 205 13.36 -14.29 0.01
CA THR A 205 14.80 -14.04 0.24
C THR A 205 15.16 -14.07 1.72
N LYS A 206 14.26 -13.64 2.62
CA LYS A 206 14.46 -13.76 4.08
C LYS A 206 14.53 -15.23 4.51
N LEU A 207 13.64 -16.08 3.98
CA LEU A 207 13.66 -17.51 4.24
C LEU A 207 14.92 -18.18 3.69
N GLU A 208 15.34 -17.81 2.47
CA GLU A 208 16.57 -18.29 1.86
C GLU A 208 17.80 -17.99 2.72
N GLY A 209 17.89 -16.77 3.28
CA GLY A 209 18.99 -16.39 4.16
C GLY A 209 19.13 -17.33 5.37
N ARG A 210 18.01 -17.73 5.98
CA ARG A 210 18.00 -18.71 7.09
C ARG A 210 18.44 -20.09 6.61
N TRP A 211 17.90 -20.59 5.50
CA TRP A 211 18.26 -21.93 5.00
C TRP A 211 19.70 -22.04 4.52
N VAL A 212 20.28 -20.94 4.03
CA VAL A 212 21.71 -20.88 3.72
C VAL A 212 22.55 -21.00 4.98
N GLN A 213 22.19 -20.28 6.05
CA GLN A 213 22.89 -20.37 7.34
C GLN A 213 22.80 -21.76 7.95
N GLU A 214 21.67 -22.44 7.76
CA GLU A 214 21.42 -23.82 8.21
C GLU A 214 22.03 -24.89 7.29
N GLY A 215 22.60 -24.50 6.14
CA GLY A 215 23.19 -25.43 5.17
C GLY A 215 22.17 -26.26 4.36
N ILE A 216 20.88 -25.91 4.43
CA ILE A 216 19.78 -26.57 3.71
C ILE A 216 19.74 -26.13 2.24
N LEU A 217 20.08 -24.88 1.96
CA LEU A 217 20.09 -24.27 0.64
C LEU A 217 21.50 -23.75 0.32
N LYS A 218 22.01 -23.99 -0.89
CA LYS A 218 23.29 -23.42 -1.29
C LYS A 218 23.13 -21.96 -1.75
N GLN A 219 24.15 -21.15 -1.53
CA GLN A 219 24.12 -19.72 -1.89
C GLN A 219 23.84 -19.49 -3.39
N ASP A 220 24.43 -20.31 -4.27
CA ASP A 220 24.25 -20.25 -5.73
C ASP A 220 22.83 -20.62 -6.18
N GLU A 221 22.07 -21.29 -5.31
CA GLU A 221 20.69 -21.67 -5.57
C GLU A 221 19.68 -20.61 -5.13
N THR A 222 20.09 -19.49 -4.53
CA THR A 222 19.16 -18.45 -4.05
C THR A 222 18.51 -17.65 -5.19
N LEU A 223 17.33 -17.10 -4.93
CA LEU A 223 16.62 -16.20 -5.84
C LEU A 223 17.48 -14.96 -6.15
N SER A 224 18.16 -14.42 -5.13
CA SER A 224 19.04 -13.26 -5.29
C SER A 224 20.13 -13.49 -6.34
N VAL A 225 20.75 -14.67 -6.36
CA VAL A 225 21.79 -15.01 -7.36
C VAL A 225 21.19 -15.15 -8.76
N GLN A 226 20.07 -15.86 -8.90
CA GLN A 226 19.38 -16.02 -10.19
C GLN A 226 19.00 -14.66 -10.81
N MET A 227 18.53 -13.74 -9.97
CA MET A 227 18.03 -12.44 -10.41
C MET A 227 19.14 -11.39 -10.55
N GLY A 228 20.40 -11.75 -10.27
CA GLY A 228 21.53 -10.83 -10.28
C GLY A 228 21.43 -9.73 -9.22
N TRP A 229 20.74 -9.99 -8.11
CA TRP A 229 20.61 -9.05 -7.00
C TRP A 229 21.88 -9.05 -6.18
N ARG A 230 22.50 -7.86 -6.05
CA ARG A 230 23.50 -7.66 -5.01
C ARG A 230 22.74 -7.49 -3.70
N GLN A 231 22.91 -8.43 -2.76
CA GLN A 231 22.48 -8.17 -1.39
C GLN A 231 23.20 -6.89 -0.90
N PRO A 232 22.49 -5.94 -0.26
CA PRO A 232 23.15 -4.94 0.56
C PRO A 232 24.02 -5.71 1.54
N GLY A 233 25.34 -5.58 1.42
CA GLY A 233 26.26 -6.34 2.24
C GLY A 233 25.91 -6.10 3.71
N TYR A 234 25.67 -7.19 4.44
CA TYR A 234 25.98 -7.26 5.86
C TYR A 234 27.46 -6.84 5.97
N ARG A 235 27.72 -5.55 6.19
CA ARG A 235 28.99 -5.12 6.74
C ARG A 235 28.92 -5.52 8.20
N GLY A 236 29.79 -6.47 8.58
CA GLY A 236 30.08 -6.76 9.99
C GLY A 236 30.62 -5.55 10.72
#